data_AF-A0A7L0NJD5-F1
#
_entry.id   AF-A0A7L0NJD5-F1
#
_cell.length_a   1.000
_cell.length_b   1.000
_cell.length_c   1.000
_cell.angle_alpha   90.00
_cell.angle_beta   90.00
_cell.angle_gamma   90.00
#
_symmetry.space_group_name_H-M   'P 1'
#
loop_
_entity.id
_entity.type
_entity.pdbx_description
1 polymer ?
#
loop_
_entity_poly.entity_id
_entity_poly.type
_entity_poly.pdbx_seq_one_letter_code
_entity_poly.pdbx_strand_id
1 'polypeptide(L)'
;STLPEKNMTFKGLVANKEDMNKLKLTPRIQYPLPGGSALITFEKAEVAQRIIEMKEHVVELSCWEELEDLDQCRVRMQAAPVEILLPSALEINLTRSSRSILVSGLPSLNIPEEALLDKLELFFSKTKNGGSEVESREFWGDTGQMMLTFTRDGVAEPLIQRGRIQVLIEKGKYEVKISPCMIGNIINLQLQPSRCPRTVLLSGIPDVLGEESMRDTLEIHFQKASRGGGEVDALAYVPAGQMGVAVFVEDTG
;
A
#
# COMPACT_ATOMS: atom_id res chain seq x y z
N SER A 1 -14.34 -15.85 34.85
CA SER A 1 -14.05 -16.70 33.68
C SER A 1 -14.68 -16.08 32.44
N THR A 2 -14.00 -16.24 31.30
CA THR A 2 -14.52 -16.27 29.92
C THR A 2 -15.02 -14.99 29.22
N LEU A 3 -14.11 -14.51 28.36
CA LEU A 3 -14.24 -13.95 26.98
C LEU A 3 -14.67 -12.48 26.76
N PRO A 4 -14.06 -11.78 25.76
CA PRO A 4 -14.23 -10.34 25.54
C PRO A 4 -15.48 -10.00 24.73
N GLU A 5 -16.28 -9.04 25.19
CA GLU A 5 -17.53 -8.61 24.55
C GLU A 5 -17.28 -7.47 23.55
N LYS A 6 -17.75 -7.64 22.31
CA LYS A 6 -17.74 -6.61 21.26
C LYS A 6 -19.19 -6.29 20.89
N ASN A 7 -19.61 -5.04 21.08
CA ASN A 7 -20.99 -4.60 20.84
C ASN A 7 -21.30 -4.54 19.33
N MET A 8 -22.13 -5.45 18.82
CA MET A 8 -22.72 -5.39 17.47
C MET A 8 -24.23 -5.62 17.55
N THR A 9 -25.02 -4.85 16.78
CA THR A 9 -26.48 -5.03 16.68
C THR A 9 -26.90 -5.54 15.31
N PHE A 10 -27.75 -6.56 15.32
CA PHE A 10 -28.21 -7.31 14.14
C PHE A 10 -29.43 -6.63 13.49
N LYS A 11 -29.39 -6.45 12.16
CA LYS A 11 -30.58 -6.18 11.33
C LYS A 11 -30.62 -7.24 10.23
N GLY A 12 -31.47 -8.24 10.42
CA GLY A 12 -31.56 -9.40 9.54
C GLY A 12 -31.93 -9.06 8.11
N LEU A 13 -30.98 -9.28 7.20
CA LEU A 13 -31.22 -9.58 5.80
C LEU A 13 -30.08 -10.50 5.34
N VAL A 14 -30.43 -11.75 5.05
CA VAL A 14 -29.51 -12.74 4.48
C VAL A 14 -29.51 -12.52 2.97
N ALA A 15 -28.48 -11.88 2.46
CA ALA A 15 -28.13 -11.91 1.05
C ALA A 15 -26.82 -12.71 0.90
N ASN A 16 -26.80 -13.55 -0.12
CA ASN A 16 -25.80 -14.58 -0.31
C ASN A 16 -24.37 -14.03 -0.45
N LYS A 17 -23.47 -14.80 0.17
CA LYS A 17 -22.02 -14.71 0.27
C LYS A 17 -21.32 -14.35 -1.06
N GLU A 18 -20.83 -13.12 -1.15
CA GLU A 18 -19.48 -12.83 -1.64
C GLU A 18 -18.85 -11.82 -0.67
N ASP A 19 -17.56 -11.99 -0.38
CA ASP A 19 -16.75 -11.34 0.67
C ASP A 19 -16.60 -9.81 0.51
N MET A 20 -17.69 -9.04 0.46
CA MET A 20 -17.66 -7.58 0.27
C MET A 20 -17.16 -6.78 1.49
N ASN A 21 -16.84 -7.43 2.62
CA ASN A 21 -16.51 -6.76 3.88
C ASN A 21 -15.12 -7.11 4.44
N LYS A 22 -14.20 -7.67 3.64
CA LYS A 22 -12.82 -7.89 4.09
C LYS A 22 -11.99 -6.65 3.80
N LEU A 23 -11.67 -5.89 4.84
CA LEU A 23 -10.60 -4.89 4.79
C LEU A 23 -9.30 -5.62 4.44
N LYS A 24 -8.74 -5.33 3.26
CA LYS A 24 -7.45 -5.85 2.84
C LYS A 24 -6.38 -4.79 3.08
N LEU A 25 -5.38 -5.12 3.89
CA LEU A 25 -4.19 -4.29 4.10
C LEU A 25 -3.02 -4.90 3.33
N THR A 26 -2.60 -4.25 2.25
CA THR A 26 -1.44 -4.68 1.44
C THR A 26 -0.24 -3.77 1.74
N PRO A 27 0.67 -4.17 2.64
CA PRO A 27 1.83 -3.33 2.98
C PRO A 27 2.80 -3.25 1.80
N ARG A 28 3.37 -2.06 1.60
CA ARG A 28 4.50 -1.81 0.70
C ARG A 28 5.62 -1.19 1.51
N ILE A 29 6.63 -2.00 1.84
CA ILE A 29 7.68 -1.62 2.79
C ILE A 29 8.91 -1.16 2.03
N GLN A 30 9.42 0.02 2.39
CA GLN A 30 10.69 0.54 1.91
C GLN A 30 11.79 0.18 2.91
N TYR A 31 12.76 -0.60 2.47
CA TYR A 31 13.87 -1.09 3.28
C TYR A 31 15.18 -0.41 2.82
N PRO A 32 15.85 0.39 3.67
CA PRO A 32 17.10 1.03 3.31
C PRO A 32 18.21 -0.01 3.18
N LEU A 33 18.92 0.01 2.06
CA LEU A 33 20.01 -0.92 1.77
C LEU A 33 21.34 -0.14 1.75
N PRO A 34 22.27 -0.42 2.69
CA PRO A 34 23.56 0.26 2.71
C PRO A 34 24.42 -0.16 1.52
N GLY A 35 25.29 0.74 1.05
CA GLY A 35 26.25 0.41 0.00
C GLY A 35 27.19 -0.74 0.38
N GLY A 36 27.66 -1.46 -0.63
CA GLY A 36 28.43 -2.70 -0.45
C GLY A 36 27.56 -3.86 0.04
N SER A 37 26.26 -3.84 -0.30
CA SER A 37 25.30 -4.89 0.08
C SER A 37 24.46 -5.33 -1.11
N ALA A 38 23.94 -6.55 -1.02
CA ALA A 38 22.98 -7.08 -1.98
C ALA A 38 21.82 -7.78 -1.26
N LEU A 39 20.64 -7.77 -1.88
CA LEU A 39 19.51 -8.60 -1.50
C LEU A 39 19.30 -9.65 -2.57
N ILE A 40 19.13 -10.89 -2.15
CA ILE A 40 18.79 -11.99 -3.05
C ILE A 40 17.54 -12.68 -2.52
N THR A 41 16.51 -12.74 -3.36
CA THR A 41 15.30 -13.54 -3.13
C THR A 41 15.39 -14.80 -3.96
N PHE A 42 15.20 -15.95 -3.30
CA PHE A 42 15.20 -17.26 -3.93
C PHE A 42 13.76 -17.73 -4.14
N GLU A 43 13.53 -18.61 -5.10
CA GLU A 43 12.21 -19.22 -5.26
C GLU A 43 11.80 -20.02 -4.01
N LYS A 44 12.76 -20.70 -3.39
CA LYS A 44 12.58 -21.64 -2.28
C LYS A 44 13.18 -21.12 -0.98
N ALA A 45 12.38 -21.07 0.08
CA ALA A 45 12.80 -20.61 1.40
C ALA A 45 13.95 -21.44 1.98
N GLU A 46 14.01 -22.74 1.67
CA GLU A 46 15.04 -23.65 2.17
C GLU A 46 16.43 -23.27 1.62
N VAL A 47 16.49 -22.66 0.43
CA VAL A 47 17.75 -22.17 -0.17
C VAL A 47 18.26 -20.98 0.64
N ALA A 48 17.40 -19.98 0.88
CA ALA A 48 17.74 -18.81 1.67
C ALA A 48 18.19 -19.19 3.10
N GLN A 49 17.49 -20.14 3.72
CA GLN A 49 17.85 -20.62 5.05
C GLN A 49 19.26 -21.24 5.08
N ARG A 50 19.62 -22.11 4.13
CA ARG A 50 20.97 -22.70 4.06
C ARG A 50 22.06 -21.66 3.89
N ILE A 51 21.83 -20.66 3.03
CA ILE A 51 22.79 -19.58 2.78
C ILE A 51 23.02 -18.77 4.07
N ILE A 52 21.96 -18.46 4.81
CA ILE A 52 22.03 -17.75 6.09
C ILE A 52 22.76 -18.60 7.15
N GLU A 53 22.50 -19.91 7.20
CA GLU A 53 23.16 -20.84 8.13
C GLU A 53 24.67 -20.94 7.89
N MET A 54 25.12 -20.87 6.64
CA MET A 54 26.55 -20.86 6.29
C MET A 54 27.26 -19.57 6.73
N LYS A 55 26.54 -18.45 6.88
CA LYS A 55 27.00 -17.12 7.31
C LYS A 55 28.05 -16.45 6.43
N GLU A 56 29.17 -17.11 6.12
CA GLU A 56 30.25 -16.55 5.31
C GLU A 56 30.30 -17.26 3.94
N HIS A 57 30.33 -16.47 2.87
CA HIS A 57 30.44 -16.96 1.50
C HIS A 57 31.70 -16.36 0.86
N VAL A 58 32.45 -17.20 0.14
CA VAL A 58 33.64 -16.78 -0.59
C VAL A 58 33.34 -16.79 -2.07
N VAL A 59 33.18 -15.62 -2.66
CA VAL A 59 32.87 -15.44 -4.08
C VAL A 59 34.16 -15.18 -4.85
N GLU A 60 34.40 -16.02 -5.85
CA GLU A 60 35.46 -15.82 -6.83
C GLU A 60 34.96 -14.85 -7.90
N LEU A 61 35.61 -13.71 -8.00
CA LEU A 61 35.36 -12.74 -9.05
C LEU A 61 36.19 -13.14 -10.28
N SER A 62 35.52 -13.62 -11.33
CA SER A 62 36.15 -13.75 -12.65
C SER A 62 36.05 -12.41 -13.35
N CYS A 63 37.15 -11.68 -13.47
CA CYS A 63 37.21 -10.49 -14.30
C CYS A 63 37.08 -10.92 -15.76
N TRP A 64 35.93 -10.65 -16.37
CA TRP A 64 35.72 -10.85 -17.81
C TRP A 64 36.23 -9.63 -18.58
N GLU A 65 37.51 -9.31 -18.43
CA GLU A 65 38.19 -8.39 -19.35
C GLU A 65 39.61 -8.92 -19.61
N GLU A 66 40.01 -8.80 -20.87
CA GLU A 66 41.13 -9.42 -21.58
C GLU A 66 42.53 -9.01 -21.07
N LEU A 67 42.82 -9.19 -19.79
CA LEU A 67 44.19 -9.13 -19.26
C LEU A 67 44.59 -10.49 -18.71
N GLU A 68 45.59 -11.09 -19.34
CA GLU A 68 46.10 -12.44 -19.09
C GLU A 68 46.76 -12.64 -17.69
N ASP A 69 46.71 -11.64 -16.80
CA ASP A 69 47.39 -11.66 -15.49
C ASP A 69 46.55 -11.03 -14.36
N LEU A 70 45.35 -11.56 -14.06
CA LEU A 70 44.67 -11.20 -12.80
C LEU A 70 44.49 -12.41 -11.88
N ASP A 71 45.03 -12.28 -10.66
CA ASP A 71 44.73 -13.15 -9.53
C ASP A 71 43.22 -13.28 -9.37
N GLN A 72 42.71 -14.51 -9.25
CA GLN A 72 41.32 -14.77 -8.90
C GLN A 72 40.98 -14.04 -7.60
N CYS A 73 40.29 -12.91 -7.70
CA CYS A 73 39.97 -12.11 -6.52
C CYS A 73 38.88 -12.83 -5.73
N ARG A 74 39.20 -13.21 -4.49
CA ARG A 74 38.28 -13.92 -3.59
C ARG A 74 37.72 -12.94 -2.58
N VAL A 75 36.42 -12.67 -2.70
CA VAL A 75 35.70 -11.78 -1.80
C VAL A 75 34.98 -12.60 -0.74
N ARG A 76 35.10 -12.17 0.52
CA ARG A 76 34.32 -12.72 1.64
C ARG A 76 33.12 -11.83 1.90
N MET A 77 31.94 -12.42 1.95
CA MET A 77 30.70 -11.72 2.25
C MET A 77 29.93 -12.43 3.36
N GLN A 78 29.14 -11.66 4.09
CA GLN A 78 28.29 -12.18 5.16
C GLN A 78 26.84 -12.26 4.70
N ALA A 79 26.21 -13.41 4.93
CA ALA A 79 24.80 -13.66 4.72
C ALA A 79 24.03 -13.52 6.04
N ALA A 80 23.00 -12.69 6.03
CA ALA A 80 22.14 -12.42 7.18
C ALA A 80 20.65 -12.53 6.79
N PRO A 81 19.76 -12.85 7.75
CA PRO A 81 18.33 -12.78 7.51
C PRO A 81 17.88 -11.34 7.30
N VAL A 82 16.84 -11.16 6.49
CA VAL A 82 16.15 -9.87 6.34
C VAL A 82 14.95 -9.84 7.28
N GLU A 83 14.91 -8.83 8.15
CA GLU A 83 13.79 -8.57 9.05
C GLU A 83 13.12 -7.24 8.67
N ILE A 84 11.79 -7.28 8.51
CA ILE A 84 10.96 -6.12 8.17
C ILE A 84 9.87 -5.93 9.22
N LEU A 85 9.38 -4.71 9.38
CA LEU A 85 8.25 -4.41 10.26
C LEU A 85 6.94 -4.51 9.47
N LEU A 86 6.15 -5.55 9.75
CA LEU A 86 4.83 -5.72 9.16
C LEU A 86 3.73 -5.20 10.11
N PRO A 87 2.65 -4.62 9.58
CA PRO A 87 1.45 -4.35 10.37
C PRO A 87 0.89 -5.61 11.03
N SER A 88 0.66 -5.58 12.34
CA SER A 88 0.08 -6.68 13.12
C SER A 88 -1.33 -6.38 13.64
N ALA A 89 -1.62 -5.11 13.95
CA ALA A 89 -2.96 -4.67 14.33
C ALA A 89 -3.23 -3.24 13.83
N LEU A 90 -4.47 -2.99 13.42
CA LEU A 90 -4.96 -1.71 12.95
C LEU A 90 -6.30 -1.39 13.60
N GLU A 91 -6.38 -0.25 14.28
CA GLU A 91 -7.63 0.27 14.82
C GLU A 91 -7.99 1.56 14.10
N ILE A 92 -9.23 1.60 13.60
CA ILE A 92 -9.79 2.74 12.89
C ILE A 92 -11.01 3.21 13.68
N ASN A 93 -11.00 4.46 14.08
CA ASN A 93 -12.18 5.11 14.63
C ASN A 93 -13.03 5.65 13.48
N LEU A 94 -14.30 5.24 13.43
CA LEU A 94 -15.27 5.69 12.44
C LEU A 94 -16.28 6.62 13.11
N THR A 95 -16.29 7.87 12.71
CA THR A 95 -17.22 8.89 13.24
C THR A 95 -18.05 9.49 12.12
N ARG A 96 -19.33 9.73 12.39
CA ARG A 96 -20.21 10.44 11.46
C ARG A 96 -19.84 11.92 11.43
N SER A 97 -19.65 12.47 10.24
CA SER A 97 -19.37 13.90 10.07
C SER A 97 -20.58 14.77 10.42
N SER A 98 -20.38 15.82 11.21
CA SER A 98 -21.37 16.88 11.48
C SER A 98 -21.47 17.90 10.35
N ARG A 99 -20.49 17.91 9.45
CA ARG A 99 -20.27 18.93 8.41
C ARG A 99 -20.29 18.37 6.98
N SER A 100 -20.24 17.05 6.81
CA SER A 100 -20.13 16.44 5.48
C SER A 100 -21.31 15.53 5.15
N ILE A 101 -21.76 15.59 3.90
CA ILE A 101 -22.81 14.74 3.36
C ILE A 101 -22.33 14.01 2.11
N LEU A 102 -22.89 12.82 1.89
CA LEU A 102 -22.75 12.08 0.64
C LEU A 102 -24.00 12.26 -0.22
N VAL A 103 -23.82 12.82 -1.41
CA VAL A 103 -24.86 12.99 -2.42
C VAL A 103 -24.68 11.91 -3.49
N SER A 104 -25.74 11.16 -3.77
CA SER A 104 -25.74 10.03 -4.70
C SER A 104 -27.02 10.01 -5.54
N GLY A 105 -27.04 9.16 -6.58
CA GLY A 105 -28.13 9.15 -7.55
C GLY A 105 -28.12 10.40 -8.43
N LEU A 106 -26.92 10.85 -8.83
CA LEU A 106 -26.78 12.03 -9.68
C LEU A 106 -27.41 11.78 -11.05
N PRO A 107 -28.15 12.74 -11.61
CA PRO A 107 -28.81 12.56 -12.90
C PRO A 107 -27.80 12.56 -14.04
N SER A 108 -27.96 11.66 -15.00
CA SER A 108 -27.23 11.71 -16.27
C SER A 108 -27.87 12.75 -17.18
N LEU A 109 -27.19 13.88 -17.38
CA LEU A 109 -27.68 15.03 -18.14
C LEU A 109 -26.79 15.30 -19.35
N ASN A 110 -27.33 15.99 -20.35
CA ASN A 110 -26.55 16.47 -21.51
C ASN A 110 -25.72 17.72 -21.17
N ILE A 111 -25.07 17.73 -20.00
CA ILE A 111 -24.17 18.79 -19.56
C ILE A 111 -22.85 18.19 -19.11
N PRO A 112 -21.74 18.97 -19.13
CA PRO A 112 -20.49 18.53 -18.56
C PRO A 112 -20.63 18.16 -17.08
N GLU A 113 -19.89 17.13 -16.64
CA GLU A 113 -19.91 16.64 -15.26
C GLU A 113 -19.61 17.75 -14.23
N GLU A 114 -18.56 18.54 -14.46
CA GLU A 114 -18.24 19.69 -13.60
C GLU A 114 -19.40 20.70 -13.51
N ALA A 115 -20.14 20.92 -14.60
CA ALA A 115 -21.29 21.82 -14.57
C ALA A 115 -22.47 21.27 -13.76
N LEU A 116 -22.61 19.94 -13.66
CA LEU A 116 -23.57 19.31 -12.76
C LEU A 116 -23.11 19.48 -11.30
N LEU A 117 -21.84 19.20 -11.02
CA LEU A 117 -21.25 19.32 -9.69
C LEU A 117 -21.33 20.75 -9.15
N ASP A 118 -21.02 21.76 -9.97
CA ASP A 118 -21.14 23.18 -9.61
C ASP A 118 -22.59 23.56 -9.27
N LYS A 119 -23.57 23.04 -10.01
CA LYS A 119 -24.99 23.30 -9.73
C LYS A 119 -25.45 22.66 -8.43
N LEU A 120 -24.96 21.46 -8.12
CA LEU A 120 -25.24 20.77 -6.86
C LEU A 120 -24.59 21.51 -5.69
N GLU A 121 -23.32 21.87 -5.81
CA GLU A 121 -22.60 22.67 -4.82
C GLU A 121 -23.33 23.99 -4.54
N LEU A 122 -23.70 24.73 -5.59
CA LEU A 122 -24.44 25.98 -5.47
C LEU A 122 -25.86 25.79 -4.89
N PHE A 123 -26.47 24.62 -5.09
CA PHE A 123 -27.74 24.29 -4.46
C PHE A 123 -27.56 24.10 -2.95
N PHE A 124 -26.57 23.29 -2.55
CA PHE A 124 -26.30 23.01 -1.15
C PHE A 124 -25.62 24.18 -0.43
N SER A 125 -25.01 25.13 -1.13
CA SER A 125 -24.44 26.32 -0.50
C SER A 125 -25.49 27.29 0.08
N LYS A 126 -26.74 27.12 -0.34
CA LYS A 126 -27.84 28.04 0.02
C LYS A 126 -28.55 27.58 1.30
N THR A 127 -28.59 28.46 2.29
CA THR A 127 -29.32 28.26 3.56
C THR A 127 -30.80 27.96 3.39
N LYS A 128 -31.46 28.54 2.37
CA LYS A 128 -32.87 28.24 2.04
C LYS A 128 -33.11 26.75 1.72
N ASN A 129 -32.07 26.05 1.24
CA ASN A 129 -32.13 24.62 0.95
C ASN A 129 -31.71 23.77 2.15
N GLY A 130 -31.41 24.39 3.30
CA GLY A 130 -30.95 23.73 4.52
C GLY A 130 -29.45 23.47 4.58
N GLY A 131 -28.68 23.96 3.61
CA GLY A 131 -27.22 23.87 3.62
C GLY A 131 -26.52 25.15 4.11
N SER A 132 -25.24 25.27 3.82
CA SER A 132 -24.41 26.45 4.12
C SER A 132 -23.26 26.53 3.14
N GLU A 133 -22.43 27.57 3.23
CA GLU A 133 -21.18 27.66 2.45
C GLU A 133 -20.41 26.33 2.48
N VAL A 134 -19.95 25.94 1.29
CA VAL A 134 -19.22 24.70 1.04
C VAL A 134 -17.74 25.01 1.16
N GLU A 135 -17.05 24.25 2.00
CA GLU A 135 -15.59 24.33 2.16
C GLU A 135 -14.88 23.47 1.11
N SER A 136 -15.36 22.24 0.88
CA SER A 136 -14.75 21.33 -0.09
C SER A 136 -15.76 20.44 -0.80
N ARG A 137 -15.40 20.07 -2.02
CA ARG A 137 -16.12 19.14 -2.90
C ARG A 137 -15.17 18.03 -3.33
N GLU A 138 -15.61 16.79 -3.14
CA GLU A 138 -14.93 15.60 -3.67
C GLU A 138 -15.93 14.79 -4.49
N PHE A 139 -15.51 14.29 -5.65
CA PHE A 139 -16.35 13.50 -6.53
C PHE A 139 -15.68 12.17 -6.88
N TRP A 140 -16.41 11.08 -6.70
CA TRP A 140 -16.00 9.73 -7.03
C TRP A 140 -16.76 9.27 -8.28
N GLY A 141 -16.15 9.50 -9.45
CA GLY A 141 -16.77 9.25 -10.75
C GLY A 141 -17.08 7.78 -11.04
N ASP A 142 -16.36 6.85 -10.40
CA ASP A 142 -16.60 5.41 -10.46
C ASP A 142 -17.93 5.00 -9.82
N THR A 143 -18.33 5.67 -8.75
CA THR A 143 -19.58 5.40 -8.00
C THR A 143 -20.68 6.42 -8.26
N GLY A 144 -20.38 7.52 -8.97
CA GLY A 144 -21.30 8.63 -9.20
C GLY A 144 -21.72 9.32 -7.90
N GLN A 145 -20.80 9.40 -6.93
CA GLN A 145 -21.05 9.98 -5.61
C GLN A 145 -20.23 11.25 -5.41
N MET A 146 -20.83 12.21 -4.73
CA MET A 146 -20.20 13.49 -4.39
C MET A 146 -20.23 13.67 -2.87
N MET A 147 -19.08 13.96 -2.28
CA MET A 147 -19.00 14.45 -0.92
C MET A 147 -18.96 15.97 -0.93
N LEU A 148 -19.84 16.56 -0.12
CA LEU A 148 -19.84 17.98 0.17
C LEU A 148 -19.51 18.19 1.63
N THR A 149 -18.50 19.01 1.90
CA THR A 149 -18.13 19.43 3.25
C THR A 149 -18.46 20.89 3.43
N PHE A 150 -19.28 21.20 4.43
CA PHE A 150 -19.73 22.54 4.76
C PHE A 150 -18.78 23.23 5.74
N THR A 151 -18.65 24.55 5.66
CA THR A 151 -17.84 25.33 6.61
C THR A 151 -18.38 25.25 8.03
N ARG A 152 -19.71 25.12 8.19
CA ARG A 152 -20.41 25.16 9.47
C ARG A 152 -20.84 23.77 9.96
N ASP A 153 -20.58 23.48 11.23
CA ASP A 153 -21.04 22.26 11.88
C ASP A 153 -22.57 22.22 12.08
N GLY A 154 -23.10 21.00 12.10
CA GLY A 154 -24.51 20.72 12.35
C GLY A 154 -25.40 20.83 11.11
N VAL A 155 -24.86 21.25 9.98
CA VAL A 155 -25.58 21.39 8.70
C VAL A 155 -25.87 20.04 8.05
N ALA A 156 -25.03 19.03 8.30
CA ALA A 156 -25.21 17.72 7.70
C ALA A 156 -26.46 16.99 8.22
N GLU A 157 -26.73 17.04 9.52
CA GLU A 157 -27.80 16.23 10.15
C GLU A 157 -29.20 16.55 9.59
N PRO A 158 -29.63 17.82 9.47
CA PRO A 158 -30.92 18.15 8.87
C PRO A 158 -31.04 17.72 7.40
N LEU A 159 -29.95 17.78 6.64
CA LEU A 159 -29.92 17.34 5.24
C LEU A 159 -30.03 15.82 5.13
N ILE A 160 -29.31 15.09 5.98
CA ILE A 160 -29.35 13.63 6.06
C ILE A 160 -30.76 13.16 6.46
N GLN A 161 -31.41 13.81 7.43
CA GLN A 161 -32.77 13.47 7.86
C GLN A 161 -33.81 13.63 6.75
N ARG A 162 -33.61 14.54 5.80
CA ARG A 162 -34.48 14.65 4.61
C ARG A 162 -34.33 13.47 3.67
N GLY A 163 -33.13 12.86 3.61
CA GLY A 163 -32.83 11.64 2.87
C GLY A 163 -32.82 11.79 1.35
N ARG A 164 -33.84 12.41 0.75
CA ARG A 164 -33.89 12.74 -0.67
C ARG A 164 -34.33 14.18 -0.87
N ILE A 165 -33.70 14.89 -1.80
CA ILE A 165 -34.01 16.29 -2.09
C ILE A 165 -34.16 16.47 -3.60
N GLN A 166 -35.17 17.24 -3.99
CA GLN A 166 -35.32 17.67 -5.39
C GLN A 166 -34.45 18.90 -5.66
N VAL A 167 -33.57 18.78 -6.65
CA VAL A 167 -32.70 19.85 -7.15
C VAL A 167 -33.20 20.28 -8.53
N LEU A 168 -33.32 21.59 -8.71
CA LEU A 168 -33.61 22.18 -10.02
C LEU A 168 -32.29 22.40 -10.76
N ILE A 169 -32.08 21.62 -11.81
CA ILE A 169 -30.92 21.75 -12.69
C ILE A 169 -31.45 22.15 -14.06
N GLU A 170 -31.10 23.36 -14.50
CA GLU A 170 -31.62 23.98 -15.72
C GLU A 170 -33.15 24.08 -15.71
N LYS A 171 -33.83 23.27 -16.52
CA LYS A 171 -35.29 23.22 -16.63
C LYS A 171 -35.88 21.94 -16.03
N GLY A 172 -35.05 21.02 -15.53
CA GLY A 172 -35.46 19.75 -14.97
C GLY A 172 -35.44 19.73 -13.44
N LYS A 173 -36.31 18.89 -12.86
CA LYS A 173 -36.29 18.55 -11.43
C LYS A 173 -35.73 17.15 -11.29
N TYR A 174 -34.69 17.01 -10.49
CA TYR A 174 -34.01 15.75 -10.28
C TYR A 174 -33.93 15.45 -8.80
N GLU A 175 -34.20 14.21 -8.43
CA GLU A 175 -34.08 13.76 -7.05
C GLU A 175 -32.67 13.23 -6.81
N VAL A 176 -32.01 13.75 -5.78
CA VAL A 176 -30.72 13.24 -5.30
C VAL A 176 -30.88 12.68 -3.90
N LYS A 177 -30.10 11.65 -3.58
CA LYS A 177 -30.09 11.01 -2.26
C LYS A 177 -28.96 11.56 -1.42
N ILE A 178 -29.30 11.96 -0.20
CA ILE A 178 -28.36 12.41 0.83
C ILE A 178 -28.18 11.29 1.85
N SER A 179 -26.92 11.01 2.18
CA SER A 179 -26.54 9.99 3.15
C SER A 179 -25.42 10.51 4.06
N PRO A 180 -25.28 9.94 5.27
CA PRO A 180 -24.23 10.35 6.19
C PRO A 180 -22.85 10.05 5.62
N CYS A 181 -21.91 10.98 5.79
CA CYS A 181 -20.51 10.71 5.55
C CYS A 181 -19.84 10.15 6.82
N MET A 182 -19.13 9.03 6.67
CA MET A 182 -18.32 8.44 7.74
C MET A 182 -16.86 8.84 7.52
N ILE A 183 -16.25 9.45 8.53
CA ILE A 183 -14.83 9.79 8.54
C ILE A 183 -14.11 8.71 9.33
N GLY A 184 -13.11 8.09 8.72
CA GLY A 184 -12.24 7.11 9.36
C GLY A 184 -10.89 7.70 9.71
N ASN A 185 -10.49 7.57 10.97
CA ASN A 185 -9.17 7.96 11.43
C ASN A 185 -8.44 6.74 11.99
N ILE A 186 -7.21 6.51 11.54
CA ILE A 186 -6.34 5.50 12.14
C ILE A 186 -5.94 5.99 13.53
N ILE A 187 -6.33 5.26 14.56
CA ILE A 187 -6.03 5.62 15.96
C ILE A 187 -4.87 4.80 16.53
N ASN A 188 -4.63 3.61 15.99
CA ASN A 188 -3.54 2.74 16.41
C ASN A 188 -3.09 1.85 15.24
N LEU A 189 -1.79 1.79 15.02
CA LEU A 189 -1.14 0.86 14.09
C LEU A 189 0.03 0.21 14.83
N GLN A 190 -0.08 -1.10 15.07
CA GLN A 190 0.99 -1.89 15.67
C GLN A 190 1.79 -2.57 14.57
N LEU A 191 3.11 -2.58 14.75
CA LEU A 191 4.06 -3.23 13.86
C LEU A 191 4.75 -4.37 14.61
N GLN A 192 5.04 -5.46 13.91
CA GLN A 192 5.80 -6.59 14.44
C GLN A 192 6.94 -6.95 13.49
N PRO A 193 8.14 -7.26 14.02
CA PRO A 193 9.22 -7.83 13.22
C PRO A 193 8.78 -9.14 12.57
N SER A 194 9.08 -9.26 11.29
CA SER A 194 8.85 -10.46 10.48
C SER A 194 10.06 -10.73 9.61
N ARG A 195 10.44 -11.99 9.51
CA ARG A 195 11.57 -12.42 8.69
C ARG A 195 11.09 -12.75 7.28
N CYS A 196 11.79 -12.23 6.27
CA CYS A 196 11.56 -12.63 4.88
C CYS A 196 12.15 -14.03 4.67
N PRO A 197 11.33 -15.09 4.51
CA PRO A 197 11.83 -16.47 4.53
C PRO A 197 12.66 -16.83 3.28
N ARG A 198 12.42 -16.12 2.17
CA ARG A 198 13.05 -16.35 0.87
C ARG A 198 14.19 -15.38 0.55
N THR A 199 14.39 -14.35 1.36
CA THR A 199 15.34 -13.26 1.06
C THR A 199 16.53 -13.27 2.01
N VAL A 200 17.72 -13.08 1.44
CA VAL A 200 19.00 -13.00 2.15
C VAL A 200 19.61 -11.63 1.92
N LEU A 201 20.14 -11.02 2.98
CA LEU A 201 21.01 -9.86 2.91
C LEU A 201 22.46 -10.31 2.85
N LEU A 202 23.18 -9.85 1.84
CA LEU A 202 24.62 -9.97 1.70
C LEU A 202 25.28 -8.65 2.04
N SER A 203 26.32 -8.67 2.85
CA SER A 203 27.07 -7.48 3.25
C SER A 203 28.57 -7.70 3.15
N GLY A 204 29.32 -6.61 3.02
CA GLY A 204 30.78 -6.64 2.87
C GLY A 204 31.25 -6.82 1.44
N ILE A 205 30.41 -6.43 0.46
CA ILE A 205 30.74 -6.51 -0.96
C ILE A 205 31.66 -5.31 -1.30
N PRO A 206 32.89 -5.54 -1.79
CA PRO A 206 33.82 -4.49 -2.16
C PRO A 206 33.48 -3.94 -3.55
N ASP A 207 33.82 -2.68 -3.77
CA ASP A 207 33.59 -2.00 -5.05
C ASP A 207 34.80 -2.19 -5.97
N VAL A 208 34.88 -3.37 -6.59
CA VAL A 208 36.02 -3.80 -7.43
C VAL A 208 35.63 -4.21 -8.85
N LEU A 209 34.34 -4.36 -9.12
CA LEU A 209 33.78 -4.61 -10.46
C LEU A 209 32.68 -3.57 -10.73
N GLY A 210 32.37 -3.35 -12.01
CA GLY A 210 31.18 -2.59 -12.39
C GLY A 210 29.89 -3.20 -11.82
N GLU A 211 28.86 -2.37 -11.66
CA GLU A 211 27.60 -2.75 -11.00
C GLU A 211 26.94 -3.98 -11.63
N GLU A 212 26.81 -4.01 -12.96
CA GLU A 212 26.23 -5.13 -13.70
C GLU A 212 27.09 -6.41 -13.57
N SER A 213 28.41 -6.30 -13.75
CA SER A 213 29.32 -7.43 -13.62
C SER A 213 29.32 -8.03 -12.21
N MET A 214 29.24 -7.18 -11.18
CA MET A 214 29.13 -7.63 -9.79
C MET A 214 27.81 -8.35 -9.56
N ARG A 215 26.70 -7.77 -10.03
CA ARG A 215 25.37 -8.37 -9.95
C ARG A 215 25.33 -9.75 -10.60
N ASP A 216 25.82 -9.89 -11.82
CA ASP A 216 25.85 -11.16 -12.55
C ASP A 216 26.72 -12.18 -11.84
N THR A 217 27.88 -11.76 -11.32
CA THR A 217 28.79 -12.64 -10.57
C THR A 217 28.13 -13.19 -9.30
N LEU A 218 27.40 -12.34 -8.57
CA LEU A 218 26.64 -12.75 -7.38
C LEU A 218 25.52 -13.72 -7.77
N GLU A 219 24.74 -13.40 -8.80
CA GLU A 219 23.64 -14.24 -9.26
C GLU A 219 24.14 -15.64 -9.64
N ILE A 220 25.17 -15.73 -10.49
CA ILE A 220 25.78 -17.00 -10.90
C ILE A 220 26.36 -17.77 -9.69
N HIS A 221 26.94 -17.06 -8.71
CA HIS A 221 27.46 -17.71 -7.50
C HIS A 221 26.34 -18.40 -6.72
N PHE A 222 25.23 -17.68 -6.47
CA PHE A 222 24.12 -18.15 -5.64
C PHE A 222 23.09 -19.00 -6.38
N GLN A 223 23.19 -19.13 -7.70
CA GLN A 223 22.46 -20.16 -8.47
C GLN A 223 23.09 -21.56 -8.37
N LYS A 224 24.39 -21.65 -8.04
CA LYS A 224 25.09 -22.95 -7.99
C LYS A 224 24.70 -23.76 -6.75
N ALA A 225 24.06 -24.90 -6.96
CA ALA A 225 23.69 -25.83 -5.88
C ALA A 225 24.90 -26.34 -5.06
N SER A 226 26.09 -26.45 -5.67
CA SER A 226 27.33 -26.82 -4.97
C SER A 226 27.76 -25.80 -3.91
N ARG A 227 27.23 -24.57 -3.98
CA ARG A 227 27.47 -23.46 -3.03
C ARG A 227 26.28 -23.26 -2.08
N GLY A 228 25.37 -24.24 -2.00
CA GLY A 228 24.14 -24.15 -1.22
C GLY A 228 23.02 -23.34 -1.89
N GLY A 229 23.30 -22.80 -3.08
CA GLY A 229 22.43 -21.96 -3.90
C GLY A 229 21.23 -22.66 -4.54
N GLY A 230 20.48 -21.90 -5.33
CA GLY A 230 19.26 -22.35 -6.01
C GLY A 230 18.70 -21.26 -6.93
N GLU A 231 17.51 -21.49 -7.47
CA GLU A 231 16.87 -20.55 -8.40
C GLU A 231 16.62 -19.19 -7.73
N VAL A 232 17.10 -18.14 -8.39
CA VAL A 232 17.03 -16.75 -7.93
C VAL A 232 15.84 -16.09 -8.61
N ASP A 233 14.94 -15.53 -7.80
CA ASP A 233 13.75 -14.81 -8.26
C ASP A 233 14.06 -13.32 -8.45
N ALA A 234 14.83 -12.73 -7.54
CA ALA A 234 15.25 -11.34 -7.65
C ALA A 234 16.62 -11.09 -6.99
N LEU A 235 17.42 -10.20 -7.59
CA LEU A 235 18.68 -9.72 -7.03
C LEU A 235 18.79 -8.20 -7.17
N ALA A 236 19.12 -7.52 -6.07
CA ALA A 236 19.43 -6.10 -6.05
C ALA A 236 20.78 -5.88 -5.37
N TYR A 237 21.71 -5.20 -6.05
CA TYR A 237 23.03 -4.85 -5.54
C TYR A 237 23.15 -3.33 -5.40
N VAL A 238 23.79 -2.86 -4.34
CA VAL A 238 24.11 -1.44 -4.14
C VAL A 238 25.63 -1.30 -3.96
N PRO A 239 26.33 -0.60 -4.87
CA PRO A 239 27.77 -0.39 -4.78
C PRO A 239 28.20 0.32 -3.49
N ALA A 240 29.46 0.13 -3.08
CA ALA A 240 29.99 0.82 -1.90
C ALA A 240 29.97 2.34 -2.11
N GLY A 241 29.66 3.09 -1.05
CA GLY A 241 29.52 4.56 -1.13
C GLY A 241 28.19 5.06 -1.69
N GLN A 242 27.30 4.16 -2.14
CA GLN A 242 25.93 4.48 -2.52
C GLN A 242 24.91 4.04 -1.45
N MET A 243 23.65 4.47 -1.62
CA MET A 243 22.53 4.02 -0.80
C MET A 243 21.36 3.65 -1.70
N GLY A 244 20.79 2.47 -1.47
CA GLY A 244 19.61 1.99 -2.19
C GLY A 244 18.39 1.87 -1.28
N VAL A 245 17.23 1.71 -1.89
CA VAL A 245 15.98 1.39 -1.18
C VAL A 245 15.35 0.18 -1.87
N ALA A 246 15.25 -0.93 -1.14
CA ALA A 246 14.52 -2.10 -1.58
C ALA A 246 13.04 -1.97 -1.24
N VAL A 247 12.16 -2.44 -2.12
CA VAL A 247 10.71 -2.39 -1.92
C VAL A 247 10.18 -3.80 -1.74
N PHE A 248 9.67 -4.10 -0.55
CA PHE A 248 9.01 -5.35 -0.23
C PHE A 248 7.50 -5.20 -0.38
N VAL A 249 6.89 -6.15 -1.08
CA VAL A 249 5.43 -6.28 -1.26
C VAL A 249 5.00 -7.66 -0.80
N GLU A 250 3.71 -7.82 -0.54
CA GLU A 250 3.13 -9.12 -0.19
C GLU A 250 3.32 -10.11 -1.35
N ASP A 251 3.88 -11.27 -1.02
CA ASP A 251 4.10 -12.37 -1.95
C ASP A 251 2.76 -13.04 -2.28
N THR A 252 2.28 -12.87 -3.51
CA THR A 252 0.99 -13.43 -3.94
C THR A 252 1.06 -14.89 -4.35
N GLY A 253 2.24 -15.51 -4.24
CA GLY A 253 2.56 -16.82 -4.81
C GLY A 253 3.13 -16.71 -6.21
#